data_AF-A0A166IXW8-F1
#
_entry.id   AF-A0A166IXW8-F1
#
_cell.length_a   1.000
_cell.length_b   1.000
_cell.length_c   1.000
_cell.angle_alpha   90.00
_cell.angle_beta   90.00
_cell.angle_gamma   90.00
#
_symmetry.space_group_name_H-M   'P 1'
#
loop_
_entity.id
_entity.type
_entity.pdbx_description
1 polymer ?
#
loop_
_entity_poly.entity_id
_entity_poly.type
_entity_poly.pdbx_seq_one_letter_code
_entity_poly.pdbx_strand_id
1 'polypeptide(L)'
;MDHLPIELCTRIFLLACIGDGSVGCSLSRVSKSIRLISAPFRYYSVSIKDLASALHFMELVQAAPKGTIRVSHLFISNDTSVRRRDCIVNPPNDDHIAVTHSRARRLLAKLLPKKYKHLAIKKKENEKPQVRDIVAEALLEETGATEHTLTIRAIHKILIHLTETLITLSITHHHQYHWIIDSLNIPTLPNLTELAVSIRVRGCHCNNIGSLLRVISCLPSLQRLDLSGMHRFDAPDDIILGAAARFPHLTHICLPVVWYINTELVAQMINHAMRNLEESRSCRSPCEDGEVRELPSAPIRVVVQLDPSWNMDDQEWRMAEDIPLSHETRTACLESLRGCAKQHRGRLMIHQRSKFRDTQLDEQERHWMDRAVGGEGCWGADGGLTQQASGV
;
A
#
# COMPACT_ATOMS: atom_id res chain seq x y z
N MET A 1 26.75 -22.59 5.52
CA MET A 1 25.60 -22.43 6.45
C MET A 1 25.63 -23.46 7.56
N ASP A 2 26.05 -24.70 7.30
CA ASP A 2 25.97 -25.80 8.29
C ASP A 2 26.90 -25.65 9.52
N HIS A 3 27.83 -24.70 9.50
CA HIS A 3 28.70 -24.37 10.64
C HIS A 3 28.27 -23.10 11.39
N LEU A 4 27.24 -22.38 10.92
CA LEU A 4 26.74 -21.19 11.60
C LEU A 4 25.75 -21.61 12.69
N PRO A 5 25.81 -20.97 13.88
CA PRO A 5 24.76 -21.10 14.90
C PRO A 5 23.37 -20.82 14.33
N ILE A 6 22.37 -21.50 14.87
CA ILE A 6 20.98 -21.46 14.40
C ILE A 6 20.39 -20.05 14.54
N GLU A 7 20.82 -19.29 15.54
CA GLU A 7 20.42 -17.93 15.84
C GLU A 7 20.87 -16.97 14.73
N LEU A 8 22.11 -17.12 14.25
CA LEU A 8 22.62 -16.32 13.14
C LEU A 8 21.91 -16.67 11.83
N CYS A 9 21.67 -17.96 11.57
CA CYS A 9 20.89 -18.39 10.40
C CYS A 9 19.48 -17.81 10.43
N THR A 10 18.85 -17.81 11.61
CA THR A 10 17.51 -17.26 11.84
C THR A 10 17.48 -15.76 11.54
N ARG A 11 18.44 -14.98 12.05
CA ARG A 11 18.52 -13.54 11.77
C ARG A 11 18.78 -13.25 10.30
N ILE A 12 19.67 -14.01 9.66
CA ILE A 12 19.95 -13.89 8.22
C ILE A 12 18.67 -14.17 7.41
N PHE A 13 17.93 -15.23 7.72
CA PHE A 13 16.70 -15.57 6.99
C PHE A 13 15.58 -14.59 7.23
N LEU A 14 15.43 -14.06 8.45
CA LEU A 14 14.48 -12.99 8.72
C LEU A 14 14.75 -11.79 7.80
N LEU A 15 16.00 -11.32 7.72
CA LEU A 15 16.38 -10.18 6.88
C LEU A 15 16.28 -10.51 5.38
N ALA A 16 16.70 -11.71 4.97
CA ALA A 16 16.67 -12.13 3.57
C ALA A 16 15.25 -12.33 3.05
N CYS A 17 14.29 -12.69 3.91
CA CYS A 17 12.89 -12.87 3.55
C CYS A 17 12.08 -11.58 3.53
N ILE A 18 12.71 -10.41 3.70
CA ILE A 18 12.05 -9.12 3.52
C ILE A 18 12.01 -8.82 2.02
N GLY A 19 10.82 -8.83 1.45
CA GLY A 19 10.64 -8.73 0.00
C GLY A 19 9.28 -9.21 -0.47
N ASP A 20 9.24 -9.57 -1.75
CA ASP A 20 8.07 -10.13 -2.43
C ASP A 20 7.75 -11.60 -2.05
N GLY A 21 8.53 -12.20 -1.14
CA GLY A 21 8.41 -13.59 -0.72
C GLY A 21 9.18 -14.60 -1.60
N SER A 22 9.83 -14.15 -2.68
CA SER A 22 10.60 -15.03 -3.59
C SER A 22 11.83 -15.65 -2.91
N VAL A 23 12.49 -14.91 -2.02
CA VAL A 23 13.68 -15.37 -1.29
C VAL A 23 13.31 -16.49 -0.31
N GLY A 24 12.27 -16.33 0.49
CA GLY A 24 11.80 -17.36 1.43
C GLY A 24 11.41 -18.65 0.70
N CYS A 25 10.78 -18.51 -0.47
CA CYS A 25 10.52 -19.61 -1.37
C CYS A 25 11.78 -20.31 -1.88
N SER A 26 12.81 -19.54 -2.24
CA SER A 26 14.11 -20.06 -2.72
C SER A 26 14.89 -20.78 -1.62
N LEU A 27 14.94 -20.21 -0.41
CA LEU A 27 15.58 -20.82 0.76
C LEU A 27 15.00 -22.20 1.08
N SER A 28 13.67 -22.34 1.01
CA SER A 28 13.00 -23.63 1.24
C SER A 28 13.43 -24.77 0.29
N ARG A 29 14.14 -24.46 -0.79
CA ARG A 29 14.58 -25.41 -1.81
C ARG A 29 16.05 -25.80 -1.70
N VAL A 30 16.85 -25.10 -0.89
CA VAL A 30 18.31 -25.31 -0.82
C VAL A 30 18.65 -26.65 -0.17
N SER A 31 18.20 -26.88 1.07
CA SER A 31 18.44 -28.13 1.79
C SER A 31 17.31 -28.43 2.78
N LYS A 32 17.28 -29.64 3.37
CA LYS A 32 16.30 -29.98 4.42
C LYS A 32 16.49 -29.12 5.66
N SER A 33 17.75 -28.89 6.06
CA SER A 33 18.10 -28.04 7.21
C SER A 33 17.63 -26.60 6.98
N ILE A 34 18.05 -25.97 5.87
CA ILE A 34 17.64 -24.59 5.55
C ILE A 34 16.13 -24.47 5.45
N ARG A 35 15.43 -25.44 4.84
CA ARG A 35 13.96 -25.44 4.77
C ARG A 35 13.32 -25.41 6.16
N LEU A 36 13.83 -26.18 7.11
CA LEU A 36 13.31 -26.24 8.47
C LEU A 36 13.53 -24.90 9.19
N ILE A 37 14.75 -24.38 9.10
CA ILE A 37 15.16 -23.13 9.79
C ILE A 37 14.46 -21.91 9.18
N SER A 38 14.30 -21.86 7.86
CA SER A 38 13.66 -20.75 7.15
C SER A 38 12.13 -20.82 7.16
N ALA A 39 11.52 -21.92 7.61
CA ALA A 39 10.07 -22.11 7.57
C ALA A 39 9.28 -20.97 8.22
N PRO A 40 9.66 -20.45 9.42
CA PRO A 40 8.93 -19.36 10.07
C PRO A 40 8.98 -18.02 9.32
N PHE A 41 10.03 -17.81 8.52
CA PHE A 41 10.29 -16.55 7.81
C PHE A 41 9.84 -16.59 6.35
N ARG A 42 9.41 -17.75 5.87
CA ARG A 42 9.11 -17.98 4.44
C ARG A 42 8.12 -16.98 3.85
N TYR A 43 7.15 -16.54 4.65
CA TYR A 43 6.09 -15.62 4.26
C TYR A 43 6.13 -14.32 5.06
N TYR A 44 7.29 -13.98 5.65
CA TYR A 44 7.42 -12.81 6.52
C TYR A 44 6.91 -11.53 5.85
N SER A 45 7.34 -11.31 4.60
CA SER A 45 6.79 -10.30 3.71
C SER A 45 6.25 -10.96 2.44
N VAL A 46 5.09 -10.51 1.96
CA VAL A 46 4.45 -11.04 0.75
C VAL A 46 3.96 -9.87 -0.11
N SER A 47 4.26 -9.94 -1.41
CA SER A 47 3.70 -9.02 -2.41
C SER A 47 2.79 -9.79 -3.37
N ILE A 48 1.54 -9.35 -3.48
CA ILE A 48 0.52 -9.87 -4.38
C ILE A 48 0.29 -8.83 -5.47
N LYS A 49 0.63 -9.13 -6.74
CA LYS A 49 0.61 -8.13 -7.82
C LYS A 49 -0.58 -8.23 -8.78
N ASP A 50 -1.32 -9.33 -8.74
CA ASP A 50 -2.48 -9.55 -9.60
C ASP A 50 -3.51 -10.52 -8.97
N LEU A 51 -4.67 -10.63 -9.62
CA LEU A 51 -5.76 -11.52 -9.19
C LEU A 51 -5.33 -12.98 -9.11
N ALA A 52 -4.56 -13.48 -10.08
CA ALA A 52 -4.11 -14.87 -10.08
C ALA A 52 -3.24 -15.18 -8.85
N SER A 53 -2.32 -14.28 -8.52
CA SER A 53 -1.48 -14.36 -7.32
C SER A 53 -2.31 -14.26 -6.05
N ALA A 54 -3.33 -13.40 -6.02
CA ALA A 54 -4.26 -13.27 -4.90
C ALA A 54 -5.04 -14.57 -4.66
N LEU A 55 -5.60 -15.18 -5.71
CA LEU A 55 -6.33 -16.44 -5.63
C LEU A 55 -5.42 -17.60 -5.19
N HIS A 56 -4.22 -17.70 -5.75
CA HIS A 56 -3.25 -18.72 -5.33
C HIS A 56 -2.82 -18.55 -3.87
N PHE A 57 -2.58 -17.32 -3.43
CA PHE A 57 -2.22 -17.06 -2.05
C PHE A 57 -3.40 -17.32 -1.11
N MET A 58 -4.62 -16.99 -1.51
CA MET A 58 -5.85 -17.33 -0.80
C MET A 58 -5.99 -18.86 -0.60
N GLU A 59 -5.85 -19.66 -1.67
CA GLU A 59 -5.90 -21.13 -1.57
C GLU A 59 -4.81 -21.65 -0.62
N LEU A 60 -3.61 -21.09 -0.71
CA LEU A 60 -2.49 -21.46 0.14
C LEU A 60 -2.76 -21.18 1.62
N VAL A 61 -3.28 -20.00 1.98
CA VAL A 61 -3.60 -19.66 3.38
C VAL A 61 -4.79 -20.44 3.92
N GLN A 62 -5.79 -20.73 3.09
CA GLN A 62 -6.95 -21.54 3.48
C GLN A 62 -6.59 -23.01 3.70
N ALA A 63 -5.70 -23.55 2.88
CA ALA A 63 -5.30 -24.96 2.96
C ALA A 63 -4.18 -25.20 3.98
N ALA A 64 -3.63 -24.16 4.61
CA ALA A 64 -2.66 -24.27 5.69
C ALA A 64 -3.39 -24.35 7.05
N PRO A 65 -2.89 -25.14 8.01
CA PRO A 65 -3.42 -25.09 9.38
C PRO A 65 -3.28 -23.67 9.95
N LYS A 66 -4.28 -23.21 10.72
CA LYS A 66 -4.30 -21.86 11.31
C LYS A 66 -2.98 -21.57 12.03
N GLY A 67 -2.40 -20.39 11.77
CA GLY A 67 -1.14 -19.94 12.37
C GLY A 67 0.14 -20.47 11.71
N THR A 68 0.06 -21.42 10.76
CA THR A 68 1.26 -21.93 10.06
C THR A 68 1.86 -20.89 9.12
N ILE A 69 1.02 -20.12 8.44
CA ILE A 69 1.46 -19.02 7.58
C ILE A 69 1.34 -17.74 8.39
N ARG A 70 2.48 -17.06 8.55
CA ARG A 70 2.59 -15.80 9.26
C ARG A 70 3.12 -14.77 8.29
N VAL A 71 2.35 -13.71 8.08
CA VAL A 71 2.74 -12.57 7.24
C VAL A 71 2.70 -11.33 8.10
N SER A 72 3.83 -10.63 8.19
CA SER A 72 3.95 -9.37 8.93
C SER A 72 3.80 -8.16 8.02
N HIS A 73 4.23 -8.27 6.76
CA HIS A 73 4.17 -7.18 5.79
C HIS A 73 3.48 -7.66 4.52
N LEU A 74 2.34 -7.06 4.19
CA LEU A 74 1.57 -7.41 3.00
C LEU A 74 1.44 -6.23 2.05
N PHE A 75 1.88 -6.43 0.81
CA PHE A 75 1.62 -5.52 -0.30
C PHE A 75 0.66 -6.17 -1.28
N ILE A 76 -0.38 -5.45 -1.65
CA ILE A 76 -1.36 -5.90 -2.64
C ILE A 76 -1.45 -4.83 -3.72
N SER A 77 -1.30 -5.25 -4.96
CA SER A 77 -1.42 -4.46 -6.16
C SER A 77 -2.29 -5.23 -7.16
N ASN A 78 -3.04 -4.53 -8.00
CA ASN A 78 -3.67 -5.10 -9.18
C ASN A 78 -3.09 -4.50 -10.48
N ASP A 79 -1.87 -3.98 -10.43
CA ASP A 79 -1.33 -3.21 -11.53
C ASP A 79 -1.18 -4.04 -12.80
N THR A 80 -2.03 -3.72 -13.77
CA THR A 80 -2.00 -4.30 -15.10
C THR A 80 -0.91 -3.66 -15.98
N SER A 81 -0.29 -2.55 -15.55
CA SER A 81 0.73 -1.85 -16.33
C SER A 81 2.03 -2.65 -16.48
N VAL A 82 2.33 -3.56 -15.53
CA VAL A 82 3.41 -4.54 -15.69
C VAL A 82 3.19 -5.40 -16.94
N ARG A 83 1.94 -5.76 -17.26
CA ARG A 83 1.62 -6.47 -18.51
C ARG A 83 1.86 -5.62 -19.75
N ARG A 84 1.91 -4.28 -19.65
CA ARG A 84 2.11 -3.40 -20.80
C ARG A 84 3.59 -3.11 -21.08
N ARG A 85 4.43 -3.01 -20.04
CA ARG A 85 5.86 -2.68 -20.23
C ARG A 85 6.62 -3.80 -20.95
N ASP A 86 6.30 -5.06 -20.68
CA ASP A 86 6.90 -6.20 -21.40
C ASP A 86 6.45 -6.29 -22.88
N CYS A 87 5.37 -5.61 -23.27
CA CYS A 87 4.85 -5.61 -24.64
C CYS A 87 5.33 -4.43 -25.49
N ILE A 88 5.80 -3.34 -24.86
CA ILE A 88 6.13 -2.09 -25.57
C ILE A 88 7.62 -2.01 -25.94
N VAL A 89 8.49 -2.76 -25.25
CA VAL A 89 9.91 -2.88 -25.61
C VAL A 89 10.07 -3.94 -26.72
N ASN A 90 9.69 -3.56 -27.94
CA ASN A 90 9.63 -4.35 -29.17
C ASN A 90 8.55 -5.45 -29.16
N PRO A 91 7.58 -5.46 -30.09
CA PRO A 91 6.81 -6.68 -30.34
C PRO A 91 7.77 -7.73 -30.93
N PRO A 92 8.17 -8.79 -30.19
CA PRO A 92 8.86 -9.90 -30.80
C PRO A 92 7.81 -10.72 -31.56
N ASN A 93 8.19 -11.39 -32.65
CA ASN A 93 7.39 -12.47 -33.23
C ASN A 93 6.73 -13.32 -32.12
N ASP A 94 5.43 -13.58 -32.27
CA ASP A 94 4.47 -14.08 -31.27
C ASP A 94 4.88 -15.31 -30.42
N ASP A 95 6.00 -15.96 -30.70
CA ASP A 95 6.43 -17.20 -30.03
C ASP A 95 7.17 -17.00 -28.69
N HIS A 96 7.72 -15.82 -28.39
CA HIS A 96 8.57 -15.64 -27.20
C HIS A 96 7.84 -15.21 -25.91
N ILE A 97 6.67 -14.58 -26.01
CA ILE A 97 5.91 -14.09 -24.84
C ILE A 97 5.34 -15.25 -24.00
N ALA A 98 5.01 -16.36 -24.65
CA ALA A 98 4.61 -17.59 -23.97
C ALA A 98 5.74 -18.16 -23.07
N VAL A 99 7.01 -17.91 -23.40
CA VAL A 99 8.16 -18.53 -22.72
C VAL A 99 8.43 -17.88 -21.35
N THR A 100 8.34 -16.56 -21.23
CA THR A 100 8.68 -15.84 -19.97
C THR A 100 7.61 -16.01 -18.90
N HIS A 101 6.33 -15.90 -19.26
CA HIS A 101 5.22 -16.23 -18.35
C HIS A 101 5.21 -17.71 -17.94
N SER A 102 5.65 -18.61 -18.82
CA SER A 102 5.80 -20.02 -18.46
C SER A 102 6.91 -20.25 -17.44
N ARG A 103 7.93 -19.39 -17.33
CA ARG A 103 9.01 -19.54 -16.33
C ARG A 103 8.55 -19.13 -14.93
N ALA A 104 7.90 -17.98 -14.78
CA ALA A 104 7.33 -17.53 -13.50
C ALA A 104 6.19 -18.46 -13.02
N ARG A 105 5.33 -18.93 -13.93
CA ARG A 105 4.28 -19.92 -13.63
C ARG A 105 4.83 -21.32 -13.33
N ARG A 106 5.87 -21.79 -14.06
CA ARG A 106 6.59 -23.04 -13.71
C ARG A 106 7.32 -22.92 -12.37
N LEU A 107 7.73 -21.72 -11.98
CA LEU A 107 8.25 -21.46 -10.64
C LEU A 107 7.12 -21.60 -9.62
N LEU A 108 5.99 -20.90 -9.74
CA LEU A 108 4.84 -21.02 -8.82
C LEU A 108 4.34 -22.46 -8.64
N ALA A 109 4.19 -23.23 -9.72
CA ALA A 109 3.81 -24.65 -9.65
C ALA A 109 4.87 -25.55 -8.96
N LYS A 110 6.13 -25.12 -8.93
CA LYS A 110 7.21 -25.75 -8.16
C LYS A 110 7.34 -25.21 -6.73
N LEU A 111 6.74 -24.05 -6.42
CA LEU A 111 6.79 -23.38 -5.11
C LEU A 111 5.76 -23.93 -4.11
N LEU A 112 4.69 -24.57 -4.57
CA LEU A 112 3.73 -25.25 -3.71
C LEU A 112 4.34 -26.51 -3.06
N PRO A 113 4.25 -26.68 -1.72
CA PRO A 113 4.64 -27.92 -1.04
C PRO A 113 4.05 -29.17 -1.70
N LYS A 114 4.74 -30.33 -1.63
CA LYS A 114 4.27 -31.59 -2.24
C LYS A 114 2.84 -31.99 -1.82
N LYS A 115 2.41 -31.59 -0.61
CA LYS A 115 1.04 -31.76 -0.08
C LYS A 115 -0.06 -30.90 -0.76
N TYR A 116 0.33 -30.05 -1.70
CA TYR A 116 -0.59 -29.21 -2.48
C TYR A 116 -0.47 -29.48 -3.99
N LYS A 117 0.45 -30.37 -4.41
CA LYS A 117 0.56 -30.78 -5.82
C LYS A 117 -0.64 -31.61 -6.30
N HIS A 118 -1.37 -32.25 -5.38
CA HIS A 118 -2.58 -33.01 -5.68
C HIS A 118 -3.72 -32.13 -6.21
N LEU A 119 -3.76 -30.86 -5.78
CA LEU A 119 -4.77 -29.89 -6.23
C LEU A 119 -4.45 -29.33 -7.61
N ALA A 120 -3.19 -29.41 -8.06
CA ALA A 120 -2.75 -28.80 -9.32
C ALA A 120 -2.65 -29.78 -10.50
N ILE A 121 -2.66 -31.09 -10.28
CA ILE A 121 -2.42 -32.07 -11.35
C ILE A 121 -3.23 -33.35 -11.11
N LYS A 122 -4.47 -33.42 -11.61
CA LYS A 122 -5.11 -34.72 -11.91
C LYS A 122 -4.40 -35.32 -13.13
N LYS A 123 -3.48 -36.25 -12.91
CA LYS A 123 -2.84 -36.99 -14.00
C LYS A 123 -3.79 -38.07 -14.53
N LYS A 124 -4.28 -37.90 -15.77
CA LYS A 124 -4.44 -39.04 -16.67
C LYS A 124 -3.07 -39.33 -17.28
N GLU A 125 -2.66 -40.59 -17.32
CA GLU A 125 -1.28 -41.01 -17.63
C GLU A 125 -0.75 -40.61 -19.01
N ASN A 126 -1.60 -40.09 -19.93
CA ASN A 126 -1.19 -39.67 -21.28
C ASN A 126 -1.49 -38.21 -21.64
N GLU A 127 -2.06 -37.41 -20.74
CA GLU A 127 -2.39 -36.01 -21.04
C GLU A 127 -1.27 -35.08 -20.57
N LYS A 128 -0.82 -34.17 -21.46
CA LYS A 128 0.11 -33.09 -21.11
C LYS A 128 -0.46 -32.36 -19.88
N PRO A 129 0.34 -32.05 -18.85
CA PRO A 129 -0.15 -31.38 -17.65
C PRO A 129 -0.85 -30.07 -18.06
N GLN A 130 -2.17 -30.06 -17.99
CA GLN A 130 -2.97 -28.88 -18.27
C GLN A 130 -2.69 -27.87 -17.17
N VAL A 131 -2.25 -26.67 -17.55
CA VAL A 131 -2.02 -25.59 -16.58
C VAL A 131 -3.40 -25.12 -16.13
N ARG A 132 -3.68 -25.27 -14.83
CA ARG A 132 -4.87 -24.78 -14.18
C ARG A 132 -4.98 -23.25 -14.37
N ASP A 133 -6.08 -22.78 -14.95
CA ASP A 133 -6.38 -21.35 -15.02
C ASP A 133 -7.30 -20.99 -13.83
N ILE A 134 -6.68 -20.69 -12.69
CA ILE A 134 -7.39 -20.41 -11.44
C ILE A 134 -8.37 -19.23 -11.56
N VAL A 135 -8.10 -18.28 -12.46
CA VAL A 135 -8.98 -17.13 -12.66
C VAL A 135 -10.21 -17.55 -13.42
N ALA A 136 -10.04 -18.29 -14.52
CA ALA A 136 -11.16 -18.81 -15.30
C ALA A 136 -12.04 -19.75 -14.46
N GLU A 137 -11.43 -20.62 -13.65
CA GLU A 137 -12.16 -21.49 -12.72
C GLU A 137 -12.95 -20.70 -11.68
N ALA A 138 -12.33 -19.71 -11.03
CA ALA A 138 -13.01 -18.88 -10.05
C ALA A 138 -14.16 -18.05 -10.66
N LEU A 139 -14.03 -17.63 -11.92
CA LEU A 139 -15.10 -16.95 -12.66
C LEU A 139 -16.25 -17.90 -13.04
N LEU A 140 -15.95 -19.16 -13.34
CA LEU A 140 -16.96 -20.17 -13.67
C LEU A 140 -17.73 -20.66 -12.43
N GLU A 141 -17.07 -20.72 -11.28
CA GLU A 141 -17.69 -21.13 -10.01
C GLU A 141 -18.72 -20.12 -9.48
N GLU A 142 -18.60 -18.84 -9.86
CA GLU A 142 -19.46 -17.76 -9.37
C GLU A 142 -20.15 -16.98 -10.48
N THR A 143 -21.43 -17.32 -10.69
CA THR A 143 -22.30 -16.61 -11.62
C THR A 143 -22.34 -15.11 -11.32
N GLY A 144 -21.86 -14.30 -12.26
CA GLY A 144 -21.86 -12.83 -12.16
C GLY A 144 -20.66 -12.23 -11.41
N ALA A 145 -19.70 -13.04 -10.96
CA ALA A 145 -18.45 -12.50 -10.44
C ALA A 145 -17.66 -11.83 -11.56
N THR A 146 -17.12 -10.66 -11.25
CA THR A 146 -16.12 -9.97 -12.06
C THR A 146 -14.73 -10.25 -11.49
N GLU A 147 -13.67 -10.04 -12.27
CA GLU A 147 -12.30 -10.10 -11.76
C GLU A 147 -12.11 -9.21 -10.52
N HIS A 148 -12.80 -8.07 -10.50
CA HIS A 148 -12.75 -7.13 -9.40
C HIS A 148 -13.40 -7.68 -8.12
N THR A 149 -14.62 -8.22 -8.21
CA THR A 149 -15.30 -8.83 -7.04
C THR A 149 -14.50 -10.02 -6.52
N LEU A 150 -13.88 -10.81 -7.42
CA LEU A 150 -12.97 -11.87 -7.03
C LEU A 150 -11.72 -11.33 -6.31
N THR A 151 -11.15 -10.22 -6.79
CA THR A 151 -9.98 -9.59 -6.17
C THR A 151 -10.29 -9.13 -4.75
N ILE A 152 -11.37 -8.36 -4.56
CA ILE A 152 -11.80 -7.90 -3.23
C ILE A 152 -12.03 -9.08 -2.29
N ARG A 153 -12.72 -10.12 -2.78
CA ARG A 153 -13.02 -11.30 -1.99
C ARG A 153 -11.77 -12.06 -1.60
N ALA A 154 -10.82 -12.23 -2.53
CA ALA A 154 -9.53 -12.85 -2.24
C ALA A 154 -8.76 -12.05 -1.19
N ILE A 155 -8.70 -10.71 -1.32
CA ILE A 155 -8.08 -9.82 -0.33
C ILE A 155 -8.72 -10.00 1.03
N HIS A 156 -10.05 -9.91 1.14
CA HIS A 156 -10.76 -10.08 2.40
C HIS A 156 -10.47 -11.44 3.05
N LYS A 157 -10.52 -12.53 2.27
CA LYS A 157 -10.20 -13.88 2.77
C LYS A 157 -8.74 -13.99 3.23
N ILE A 158 -7.80 -13.40 2.51
CA ILE A 158 -6.38 -13.34 2.92
C ILE A 158 -6.27 -12.59 4.24
N LEU A 159 -6.85 -11.39 4.36
CA LEU A 159 -6.76 -10.57 5.57
C LEU A 159 -7.35 -11.28 6.80
N ILE A 160 -8.46 -12.01 6.67
CA ILE A 160 -9.04 -12.83 7.75
C ILE A 160 -8.02 -13.85 8.29
N HIS A 161 -7.25 -14.49 7.40
CA HIS A 161 -6.27 -15.50 7.82
C HIS A 161 -5.02 -14.87 8.45
N LEU A 162 -4.77 -13.57 8.20
CA LEU A 162 -3.57 -12.85 8.64
C LEU A 162 -3.83 -11.89 9.81
N THR A 163 -5.06 -11.85 10.32
CA THR A 163 -5.51 -10.92 11.38
C THR A 163 -4.54 -10.80 12.55
N GLU A 164 -3.99 -11.91 13.03
CA GLU A 164 -3.14 -11.94 14.22
C GLU A 164 -1.66 -11.61 13.92
N THR A 165 -1.22 -11.61 12.66
CA THR A 165 0.22 -11.48 12.33
C THR A 165 0.58 -10.22 11.57
N LEU A 166 -0.40 -9.57 10.95
CA LEU A 166 -0.17 -8.47 10.04
C LEU A 166 0.18 -7.17 10.79
N ILE A 167 1.32 -6.59 10.46
CA ILE A 167 1.86 -5.36 11.07
C ILE A 167 1.73 -4.19 10.10
N THR A 168 2.10 -4.40 8.83
CA THR A 168 1.95 -3.38 7.77
C THR A 168 1.16 -3.92 6.58
N LEU A 169 0.27 -3.07 6.06
CA LEU A 169 -0.58 -3.36 4.92
C LEU A 169 -0.48 -2.22 3.92
N SER A 170 -0.24 -2.54 2.65
CA SER A 170 -0.22 -1.57 1.57
C SER A 170 -1.09 -2.08 0.43
N ILE A 171 -2.16 -1.36 0.11
CA ILE A 171 -3.13 -1.71 -0.93
C ILE A 171 -3.06 -0.67 -2.02
N THR A 172 -2.64 -1.09 -3.21
CA THR A 172 -2.67 -0.29 -4.43
C THR A 172 -3.68 -0.87 -5.40
N HIS A 173 -4.71 -0.09 -5.75
CA HIS A 173 -5.72 -0.53 -6.68
C HIS A 173 -5.92 0.51 -7.79
N HIS A 174 -5.66 0.11 -9.03
CA HIS A 174 -5.99 0.86 -10.24
C HIS A 174 -7.26 0.30 -10.86
N HIS A 175 -8.35 1.05 -10.86
CA HIS A 175 -9.59 0.65 -11.53
C HIS A 175 -10.36 1.83 -12.13
N GLN A 176 -11.32 1.50 -12.99
CA GLN A 176 -12.25 2.48 -13.56
C GLN A 176 -13.44 2.80 -12.65
N TYR A 177 -13.62 2.08 -11.54
CA TYR A 177 -14.81 2.21 -10.71
C TYR A 177 -14.46 2.60 -9.28
N HIS A 178 -15.36 3.37 -8.65
CA HIS A 178 -15.17 4.02 -7.36
C HIS A 178 -15.63 3.15 -6.18
N TRP A 179 -16.69 2.35 -6.37
CA TRP A 179 -17.34 1.47 -5.37
C TRP A 179 -16.44 0.41 -4.71
N ILE A 180 -15.21 0.28 -5.18
CA ILE A 180 -14.15 -0.57 -4.61
C ILE A 180 -13.94 -0.27 -3.13
N ILE A 181 -13.91 1.02 -2.76
CA ILE A 181 -13.66 1.42 -1.37
C ILE A 181 -14.79 0.91 -0.48
N ASP A 182 -16.04 1.11 -0.89
CA ASP A 182 -17.20 0.68 -0.12
C ASP A 182 -17.30 -0.85 -0.04
N SER A 183 -16.73 -1.56 -1.02
CA SER A 183 -16.70 -3.02 -1.07
C SER A 183 -15.52 -3.65 -0.33
N LEU A 184 -14.50 -2.87 0.02
CA LEU A 184 -13.29 -3.37 0.66
C LEU A 184 -13.54 -3.67 2.13
N ASN A 185 -14.17 -4.79 2.46
CA ASN A 185 -14.36 -5.18 3.86
C ASN A 185 -13.00 -5.55 4.49
N ILE A 186 -12.41 -4.67 5.30
CA ILE A 186 -11.17 -4.94 6.04
C ILE A 186 -11.57 -5.51 7.41
N PRO A 187 -11.19 -6.77 7.73
CA PRO A 187 -11.50 -7.33 9.04
C PRO A 187 -10.74 -6.57 10.13
N THR A 188 -11.08 -6.78 11.40
CA THR A 188 -10.27 -6.25 12.49
C THR A 188 -8.85 -6.79 12.37
N LEU A 189 -7.85 -5.90 12.38
CA LEU A 189 -6.43 -6.25 12.32
C LEU A 189 -5.74 -5.67 13.56
N PRO A 190 -5.78 -6.36 14.72
CA PRO A 190 -5.39 -5.79 16.01
C PRO A 190 -3.90 -5.41 16.09
N ASN A 191 -3.05 -6.01 15.26
CA ASN A 191 -1.60 -5.73 15.25
C ASN A 191 -1.18 -4.80 14.11
N LEU A 192 -2.12 -4.36 13.27
CA LEU A 192 -1.80 -3.49 12.14
C LEU A 192 -1.48 -2.09 12.66
N THR A 193 -0.22 -1.69 12.49
CA THR A 193 0.30 -0.38 12.90
C THR A 193 0.41 0.59 11.74
N GLU A 194 0.52 0.08 10.51
CA GLU A 194 0.67 0.91 9.32
C GLU A 194 -0.25 0.44 8.19
N LEU A 195 -0.98 1.40 7.62
CA LEU A 195 -1.82 1.20 6.45
C LEU A 195 -1.48 2.22 5.38
N ALA A 196 -1.18 1.75 4.17
CA ALA A 196 -1.06 2.59 2.98
C ALA A 196 -2.17 2.21 1.97
N VAL A 197 -2.90 3.22 1.49
CA VAL A 197 -3.99 3.03 0.52
C VAL A 197 -3.75 3.92 -0.69
N SER A 198 -3.63 3.29 -1.85
CA SER A 198 -3.40 3.94 -3.13
C SER A 198 -4.48 3.51 -4.12
N ILE A 199 -5.57 4.26 -4.22
CA ILE A 199 -6.68 3.93 -5.11
C ILE A 199 -6.75 4.96 -6.23
N ARG A 200 -6.50 4.49 -7.45
CA ARG A 200 -6.68 5.27 -8.67
C ARG A 200 -8.04 4.95 -9.27
N VAL A 201 -8.88 5.98 -9.38
CA VAL A 201 -10.16 5.91 -10.09
C VAL A 201 -10.06 6.76 -11.34
N ARG A 202 -10.36 6.18 -12.50
CA ARG A 202 -10.57 6.96 -13.72
C ARG A 202 -11.99 7.54 -13.71
N GLY A 203 -12.12 8.87 -13.81
CA GLY A 203 -13.40 9.55 -13.99
C GLY A 203 -13.86 10.46 -12.85
N CYS A 204 -14.99 11.15 -13.07
CA CYS A 204 -15.51 12.21 -12.21
C CYS A 204 -16.29 11.72 -10.97
N HIS A 205 -16.46 10.41 -10.78
CA HIS A 205 -17.21 9.88 -9.63
C HIS A 205 -16.38 9.90 -8.33
N CYS A 206 -17.02 10.41 -7.27
CA CYS A 206 -16.45 10.72 -5.97
C CYS A 206 -16.21 9.46 -5.12
N ASN A 207 -14.95 9.22 -4.77
CA ASN A 207 -14.60 8.45 -3.59
C ASN A 207 -14.44 9.45 -2.45
N ASN A 208 -15.33 9.40 -1.46
CA ASN A 208 -15.17 10.17 -0.22
C ASN A 208 -14.23 9.38 0.70
N ILE A 209 -13.09 9.96 1.10
CA ILE A 209 -12.16 9.40 2.09
C ILE A 209 -12.90 9.06 3.39
N GLY A 210 -13.96 9.77 3.74
CA GLY A 210 -14.88 9.39 4.81
C GLY A 210 -15.48 7.98 4.66
N SER A 211 -15.79 7.51 3.45
CA SER A 211 -16.14 6.10 3.21
C SER A 211 -14.98 5.17 3.54
N LEU A 212 -13.77 5.48 3.08
CA LEU A 212 -12.58 4.71 3.41
C LEU A 212 -12.36 4.65 4.93
N LEU A 213 -12.37 5.80 5.61
CA LEU A 213 -12.19 5.91 7.06
C LEU A 213 -13.26 5.12 7.84
N ARG A 214 -14.49 5.03 7.33
CA ARG A 214 -15.54 4.15 7.91
C ARG A 214 -15.16 2.68 7.75
N VAL A 215 -14.75 2.28 6.56
CA VAL A 215 -14.35 0.91 6.23
C VAL A 215 -13.15 0.44 7.06
N ILE A 216 -12.17 1.32 7.31
CA ILE A 216 -10.96 1.00 8.06
C ILE A 216 -11.06 1.31 9.56
N SER A 217 -12.25 1.58 10.09
CA SER A 217 -12.45 1.94 11.51
C SER A 217 -12.08 0.82 12.49
N CYS A 218 -11.99 -0.43 12.03
CA CYS A 218 -11.67 -1.62 12.84
C CYS A 218 -10.16 -1.84 13.07
N LEU A 219 -9.34 -0.79 13.10
CA LEU A 219 -7.87 -0.88 13.19
C LEU A 219 -7.37 -0.23 14.49
N PRO A 220 -7.51 -0.91 15.64
CA PRO A 220 -7.26 -0.28 16.94
C PRO A 220 -5.82 0.19 17.09
N SER A 221 -4.84 -0.58 16.61
CA SER A 221 -3.42 -0.26 16.76
C SER A 221 -2.84 0.61 15.65
N LEU A 222 -3.69 1.20 14.80
CA LEU A 222 -3.20 1.96 13.65
C LEU A 222 -2.47 3.22 14.10
N GLN A 223 -1.19 3.31 13.75
CA GLN A 223 -0.30 4.43 14.08
C GLN A 223 0.02 5.30 12.87
N ARG A 224 0.11 4.71 11.67
CA ARG A 224 0.49 5.43 10.45
C ARG A 224 -0.50 5.15 9.31
N LEU A 225 -1.05 6.22 8.73
CA LEU A 225 -2.01 6.15 7.63
C LEU A 225 -1.50 6.91 6.40
N ASP A 226 -1.10 6.19 5.35
CA ASP A 226 -0.61 6.78 4.10
C ASP A 226 -1.70 6.79 3.01
N LEU A 227 -2.12 7.98 2.60
CA LEU A 227 -3.13 8.23 1.55
C LEU A 227 -2.52 8.88 0.30
N SER A 228 -1.20 8.93 0.16
CA SER A 228 -0.51 9.59 -0.96
C SER A 228 -0.88 9.04 -2.34
N GLY A 229 -1.33 7.79 -2.41
CA GLY A 229 -1.77 7.16 -3.64
C GLY A 229 -3.20 7.53 -4.06
N MET A 230 -3.94 8.27 -3.23
CA MET A 230 -5.33 8.61 -3.50
C MET A 230 -5.46 9.79 -4.46
N HIS A 231 -6.51 9.75 -5.30
CA HIS A 231 -6.64 10.69 -6.40
C HIS A 231 -7.40 12.00 -6.10
N ARG A 232 -8.10 12.07 -4.98
CA ARG A 232 -9.18 13.04 -4.73
C ARG A 232 -8.88 13.97 -3.56
N PHE A 233 -9.46 15.16 -3.66
CA PHE A 233 -9.42 16.24 -2.69
C PHE A 233 -10.65 16.16 -1.78
N ASP A 234 -10.70 15.18 -0.89
CA ASP A 234 -11.43 15.51 0.34
C ASP A 234 -10.67 16.63 1.03
N ALA A 235 -11.44 17.45 1.71
CA ALA A 235 -10.97 18.55 2.52
C ALA A 235 -9.88 18.02 3.49
N PRO A 236 -8.62 18.52 3.45
CA PRO A 236 -7.54 17.99 4.27
C PRO A 236 -7.86 17.97 5.77
N ASP A 237 -8.62 18.94 6.24
CA ASP A 237 -9.15 19.01 7.59
C ASP A 237 -10.13 17.87 7.91
N ASP A 238 -11.09 17.58 7.02
CA ASP A 238 -11.98 16.43 7.19
C ASP A 238 -11.21 15.11 7.29
N ILE A 239 -10.15 14.95 6.49
CA ILE A 239 -9.29 13.76 6.54
C ILE A 239 -8.55 13.70 7.87
N ILE A 240 -7.88 14.78 8.29
CA ILE A 240 -7.08 14.82 9.52
C ILE A 240 -7.96 14.61 10.75
N LEU A 241 -9.04 15.37 10.88
CA LEU A 241 -9.96 15.31 12.02
C LEU A 241 -10.74 14.00 12.02
N GLY A 242 -11.20 13.55 10.85
CA GLY A 242 -11.92 12.29 10.70
C GLY A 242 -11.07 11.06 11.03
N ALA A 243 -9.78 11.07 10.69
CA ALA A 243 -8.84 10.02 11.06
C ALA A 243 -8.48 10.07 12.55
N ALA A 244 -8.19 11.26 13.08
CA ALA A 244 -7.89 11.45 14.51
C ALA A 244 -9.05 10.96 15.41
N ALA A 245 -10.30 11.22 15.01
CA ALA A 245 -11.48 10.79 15.77
C ALA A 245 -11.72 9.27 15.75
N ARG A 246 -11.12 8.53 14.80
CA ARG A 246 -11.32 7.08 14.64
C ARG A 246 -10.16 6.23 15.13
N PHE A 247 -8.96 6.79 15.15
CA PHE A 247 -7.73 6.06 15.42
C PHE A 247 -7.00 6.66 16.62
N PRO A 248 -7.28 6.17 17.85
CA PRO A 248 -6.73 6.75 19.08
C PRO A 248 -5.20 6.63 19.19
N HIS A 249 -4.58 5.75 18.41
CA HIS A 249 -3.13 5.58 18.38
C HIS A 249 -2.46 6.22 17.16
N LEU A 250 -3.20 6.98 16.34
CA LEU A 250 -2.65 7.60 15.14
C LEU A 250 -1.58 8.63 15.50
N THR A 251 -0.39 8.44 14.93
CA THR A 251 0.76 9.32 15.11
C THR A 251 1.17 9.99 13.81
N HIS A 252 0.93 9.36 12.66
CA HIS A 252 1.31 9.89 11.34
C HIS A 252 0.17 9.75 10.34
N ILE A 253 -0.04 10.79 9.53
CA ILE A 253 -0.93 10.76 8.38
C ILE A 253 -0.23 11.38 7.17
N CYS A 254 -0.20 10.67 6.05
CA CYS A 254 0.26 11.22 4.78
C CYS A 254 -0.98 11.52 3.93
N LEU A 255 -1.17 12.80 3.61
CA LEU A 255 -2.31 13.25 2.83
C LEU A 255 -2.18 12.86 1.35
N PRO A 256 -3.30 12.83 0.60
CA PRO A 256 -3.25 12.76 -0.86
C PRO A 256 -2.35 13.84 -1.44
N VAL A 257 -1.78 13.57 -2.62
CA VAL A 257 -0.88 14.49 -3.32
C VAL A 257 -1.61 15.81 -3.60
N VAL A 258 -1.02 16.91 -3.13
CA VAL A 258 -1.54 18.26 -3.28
C VAL A 258 -1.10 18.84 -4.61
N TRP A 259 -2.08 19.36 -5.33
CA TRP A 259 -1.89 20.06 -6.60
C TRP A 259 -1.70 21.55 -6.35
N TYR A 260 -0.90 22.17 -7.21
CA TYR A 260 -0.54 23.59 -7.07
C TYR A 260 -1.74 24.52 -7.04
N ILE A 261 -2.79 24.22 -7.81
CA ILE A 261 -4.00 25.04 -7.93
C ILE A 261 -4.70 25.27 -6.57
N ASN A 262 -4.61 24.32 -5.64
CA ASN A 262 -5.36 24.37 -4.37
C ASN A 262 -4.46 24.54 -3.14
N THR A 263 -3.18 24.87 -3.32
CA THR A 263 -2.22 24.75 -2.21
C THR A 263 -2.44 25.76 -1.10
N GLU A 264 -2.86 26.98 -1.43
CA GLU A 264 -3.21 27.98 -0.41
C GLU A 264 -4.42 27.54 0.41
N LEU A 265 -5.49 27.09 -0.26
CA LEU A 265 -6.68 26.57 0.40
C LEU A 265 -6.34 25.37 1.29
N VAL A 266 -5.55 24.42 0.77
CA VAL A 266 -5.04 23.27 1.52
C VAL A 266 -4.23 23.72 2.74
N ALA A 267 -3.38 24.73 2.63
CA ALA A 267 -2.60 25.25 3.76
C ALA A 267 -3.51 25.83 4.86
N GLN A 268 -4.56 26.57 4.47
CA GLN A 268 -5.55 27.11 5.42
C GLN A 268 -6.33 26.00 6.13
N MET A 269 -6.78 24.98 5.39
CA MET A 269 -7.53 23.84 5.93
C MET A 269 -6.67 23.00 6.87
N ILE A 270 -5.42 22.71 6.50
CA ILE A 270 -4.48 22.01 7.39
C ILE A 270 -4.24 22.83 8.66
N ASN A 271 -4.02 24.15 8.54
CA ASN A 271 -3.82 25.01 9.70
C ASN A 271 -5.03 24.99 10.64
N HIS A 272 -6.25 25.04 10.09
CA HIS A 272 -7.50 24.92 10.84
C HIS A 272 -7.55 23.58 11.60
N ALA A 273 -7.34 22.46 10.92
CA ALA A 273 -7.37 21.14 11.53
C ALA A 273 -6.32 20.96 12.65
N MET A 274 -5.11 21.47 12.43
CA MET A 274 -4.03 21.38 13.41
C MET A 274 -4.34 22.18 14.67
N ARG A 275 -4.92 23.38 14.54
CA ARG A 275 -5.37 24.19 15.69
C ARG A 275 -6.50 23.50 16.45
N ASN A 276 -7.51 22.98 15.76
CA ASN A 276 -8.60 22.24 16.41
C ASN A 276 -8.08 21.03 17.20
N LEU A 277 -7.10 20.30 16.67
CA LEU A 277 -6.46 19.19 17.39
C LEU A 277 -5.70 19.66 18.64
N GLU A 278 -5.14 20.86 18.65
CA GLU A 278 -4.43 21.45 19.81
C GLU A 278 -5.41 21.95 20.87
N GLU A 279 -6.44 22.67 20.45
CA GLU A 279 -7.52 23.16 21.32
C GLU A 279 -8.24 22.00 22.00
N SER A 280 -8.61 20.96 21.24
CA SER A 280 -9.31 19.79 21.78
C SER A 280 -8.48 19.00 22.81
N ARG A 281 -7.15 19.11 22.76
CA ARG A 281 -6.26 18.50 23.78
C ARG A 281 -6.17 19.31 25.05
N SER A 282 -6.33 20.63 24.93
CA SER A 282 -6.30 21.56 26.05
C SER A 282 -7.61 21.51 26.83
N CYS A 283 -8.74 21.31 26.14
CA CYS A 283 -10.08 21.28 26.71
C CYS A 283 -10.51 19.87 27.19
N ARG A 284 -9.76 19.23 28.09
CA ARG A 284 -10.18 17.96 28.74
C ARG A 284 -11.30 18.12 29.77
N SER A 285 -12.20 19.09 29.58
CA SER A 285 -13.43 19.16 30.37
C SER A 285 -14.31 17.95 30.01
N PRO A 286 -14.86 17.22 30.99
CA PRO A 286 -15.82 16.17 30.72
C PRO A 286 -17.00 16.75 29.93
N CYS A 287 -17.27 16.25 28.72
CA CYS A 287 -18.48 16.60 27.98
C CYS A 287 -19.69 16.00 28.71
N GLU A 288 -20.79 16.76 28.80
CA GLU A 288 -22.03 16.33 29.47
C GLU A 288 -22.71 15.14 28.79
N ASP A 289 -22.36 14.85 27.52
CA ASP A 289 -23.00 13.81 26.69
C ASP A 289 -22.45 12.38 26.88
N GLY A 290 -21.52 12.15 27.81
CA GLY A 290 -21.08 10.81 28.21
C GLY A 290 -20.27 9.99 27.18
N GLU A 291 -20.26 10.35 25.89
CA GLU A 291 -19.35 9.76 24.90
C GLU A 291 -18.01 10.49 24.90
N VAL A 292 -17.06 10.01 25.71
CA VAL A 292 -15.67 10.47 25.66
C VAL A 292 -15.02 9.93 24.38
N ARG A 293 -14.98 10.75 23.32
CA ARG A 293 -14.15 10.45 22.15
C ARG A 293 -12.69 10.62 22.53
N GLU A 294 -11.97 9.51 22.69
CA GLU A 294 -10.54 9.52 22.96
C GLU A 294 -9.77 10.05 21.74
N LEU A 295 -9.34 11.31 21.81
CA LEU A 295 -8.39 11.85 20.85
C LEU A 295 -7.01 11.19 21.00
N PRO A 296 -6.21 11.15 19.92
CA PRO A 296 -4.90 10.55 19.99
C PRO A 296 -4.00 11.23 21.02
N SER A 297 -3.40 10.43 21.90
CA SER A 297 -2.60 10.91 23.03
C SER A 297 -1.33 11.63 22.57
N ALA A 298 -0.72 11.17 21.47
CA ALA A 298 0.48 11.75 20.88
C ALA A 298 0.14 12.78 19.78
N PRO A 299 0.90 13.88 19.61
CA PRO A 299 0.72 14.81 18.50
C PRO A 299 0.82 14.11 17.15
N ILE A 300 -0.22 14.28 16.34
CA ILE A 300 -0.27 13.76 14.98
C ILE A 300 0.71 14.57 14.12
N ARG A 301 1.55 13.85 13.38
CA ARG A 301 2.39 14.37 12.30
C ARG A 301 1.67 14.21 10.98
N VAL A 302 1.56 15.30 10.23
CA VAL A 302 0.93 15.37 8.92
C VAL A 302 2.02 15.52 7.87
N VAL A 303 2.03 14.64 6.87
CA VAL A 303 2.89 14.71 5.70
C VAL A 303 2.05 15.17 4.51
N VAL A 304 2.45 16.28 3.91
CA VAL A 304 1.86 16.80 2.68
C VAL A 304 2.81 16.50 1.54
N GLN A 305 2.33 15.77 0.53
CA GLN A 305 3.12 15.51 -0.66
C GLN A 305 2.76 16.46 -1.79
N LEU A 306 3.77 17.14 -2.33
CA LEU A 306 3.63 17.99 -3.50
C LEU A 306 3.93 17.19 -4.76
N ASP A 307 3.09 17.37 -5.76
CA ASP A 307 3.33 16.82 -7.10
C ASP A 307 4.65 17.40 -7.69
N PRO A 308 5.41 16.71 -8.55
CA PRO A 308 6.64 17.28 -9.14
C PRO A 308 6.36 18.38 -10.16
N SER A 309 5.14 18.45 -10.68
CA SER A 309 4.74 19.41 -11.72
C SER A 309 4.98 20.89 -11.36
N TRP A 310 5.19 21.17 -10.08
CA TRP A 310 5.62 22.46 -9.55
C TRP A 310 6.92 23.00 -10.16
N ASN A 311 7.86 22.11 -10.44
CA ASN A 311 9.19 22.46 -10.95
C ASN A 311 9.29 22.38 -12.47
N MET A 312 8.19 22.06 -13.18
CA MET A 312 8.25 22.05 -14.63
C MET A 312 8.22 23.47 -15.20
N ASP A 313 9.07 23.67 -16.20
CA ASP A 313 9.02 24.83 -17.08
C ASP A 313 7.72 24.87 -17.87
N ASP A 314 7.27 26.07 -18.23
CA ASP A 314 5.96 26.32 -18.87
C ASP A 314 5.77 25.58 -20.22
N GLN A 315 6.82 25.04 -20.83
CA GLN A 315 6.75 24.29 -22.09
C GLN A 315 6.24 22.84 -21.94
N GLU A 316 6.60 22.13 -20.87
CA GLU A 316 6.17 20.74 -20.66
C GLU A 316 4.71 20.65 -20.21
N TRP A 317 4.17 21.75 -19.68
CA TRP A 317 2.80 21.86 -19.18
C TRP A 317 1.70 21.83 -20.25
N ARG A 318 2.02 22.11 -21.52
CA ARG A 318 1.03 22.26 -22.61
C ARG A 318 0.21 21.00 -22.92
N MET A 319 0.50 19.87 -22.26
CA MET A 319 -0.25 18.62 -22.40
C MET A 319 -1.26 18.36 -21.27
N ALA A 320 -1.26 19.16 -20.20
CA ALA A 320 -2.28 19.09 -19.16
C ALA A 320 -3.37 20.12 -19.45
N GLU A 321 -4.64 19.70 -19.42
CA GLU A 321 -5.82 20.51 -19.79
C GLU A 321 -6.13 21.68 -18.82
N ASP A 322 -5.24 21.98 -17.88
CA ASP A 322 -5.44 22.97 -16.82
C ASP A 322 -4.79 24.33 -17.15
N ILE A 323 -5.41 25.41 -16.65
CA ILE A 323 -4.90 26.79 -16.82
C ILE A 323 -3.56 26.92 -16.06
N PRO A 324 -2.45 27.23 -16.72
CA PRO A 324 -1.17 27.39 -16.04
C PRO A 324 -1.22 28.61 -15.12
N LEU A 325 -0.93 28.40 -13.83
CA LEU A 325 -0.69 29.50 -12.91
C LEU A 325 0.68 30.12 -13.20
N SER A 326 0.78 31.44 -13.07
CA SER A 326 2.08 32.12 -13.18
C SER A 326 3.06 31.56 -12.14
N HIS A 327 4.36 31.61 -12.46
CA HIS A 327 5.41 31.22 -11.51
C HIS A 327 5.29 31.95 -10.17
N GLU A 328 4.92 33.24 -10.20
CA GLU A 328 4.68 34.04 -8.99
C GLU A 328 3.53 33.49 -8.15
N THR A 329 2.39 33.17 -8.77
CA THR A 329 1.25 32.59 -8.04
C THR A 329 1.60 31.21 -7.46
N ARG A 330 2.30 30.36 -8.23
CA ARG A 330 2.82 29.07 -7.72
C ARG A 330 3.71 29.26 -6.50
N THR A 331 4.65 30.20 -6.58
CA THR A 331 5.57 30.51 -5.48
C THR A 331 4.82 31.02 -4.25
N ALA A 332 3.86 31.93 -4.42
CA ALA A 332 3.04 32.45 -3.33
C ALA A 332 2.22 31.34 -2.64
N CYS A 333 1.60 30.44 -3.41
CA CYS A 333 0.86 29.31 -2.86
C CYS A 333 1.77 28.36 -2.06
N LEU A 334 2.98 28.08 -2.56
CA LEU A 334 3.96 27.26 -1.86
C LEU A 334 4.45 27.92 -0.57
N GLU A 335 4.69 29.23 -0.58
CA GLU A 335 5.08 29.98 0.62
C GLU A 335 3.96 29.99 1.67
N SER A 336 2.69 30.01 1.27
CA SER A 336 1.56 29.83 2.20
C SER A 336 1.62 28.49 2.93
N LEU A 337 1.84 27.40 2.20
CA LEU A 337 1.99 26.06 2.81
C LEU A 337 3.25 25.97 3.69
N ARG A 338 4.38 26.54 3.26
CA ARG A 338 5.61 26.63 4.06
C ARG A 338 5.41 27.46 5.34
N GLY A 339 4.66 28.55 5.26
CA GLY A 339 4.26 29.36 6.41
C GLY A 339 3.44 28.55 7.41
N CYS A 340 2.47 27.77 6.92
CA CYS A 340 1.71 26.82 7.73
C CYS A 340 2.63 25.77 8.39
N ALA A 341 3.57 25.18 7.65
CA ALA A 341 4.53 24.21 8.20
C ALA A 341 5.47 24.81 9.25
N LYS A 342 5.89 26.08 9.09
CA LYS A 342 6.66 26.82 10.10
C LYS A 342 5.85 27.03 11.38
N GLN A 343 4.55 27.35 11.27
CA GLN A 343 3.66 27.49 12.43
C GLN A 343 3.51 26.15 13.18
N HIS A 344 3.48 25.04 12.46
CA HIS A 344 3.30 23.68 13.00
C HIS A 344 4.61 22.86 13.00
N ARG A 345 5.72 23.49 13.41
CA ARG A 345 7.08 22.90 13.32
C ARG A 345 7.16 21.53 14.01
N GLY A 346 7.68 20.54 13.29
CA GLY A 346 7.83 19.15 13.77
C GLY A 346 6.54 18.33 13.73
N ARG A 347 5.41 18.94 13.34
CA ARG A 347 4.12 18.27 13.17
C ARG A 347 3.61 18.32 11.74
N LEU A 348 3.93 19.34 10.96
CA LEU A 348 3.61 19.41 9.54
C LEU A 348 4.90 19.31 8.71
N MET A 349 4.97 18.29 7.86
CA MET A 349 6.09 18.05 6.96
C MET A 349 5.63 18.20 5.52
N ILE A 350 6.41 18.91 4.71
CA ILE A 350 6.16 19.05 3.27
C ILE A 350 7.19 18.19 2.56
N HIS A 351 6.72 17.26 1.74
CA HIS A 351 7.54 16.37 0.94
C HIS A 351 7.33 16.65 -0.54
N GLN A 352 8.39 17.04 -1.24
CA GLN A 352 8.35 17.22 -2.69
C GLN A 352 8.67 15.91 -3.37
N ARG A 353 7.74 15.41 -4.18
CA ARG A 353 7.95 14.16 -4.92
C ARG A 353 8.92 14.41 -6.08
N SER A 354 9.77 13.40 -6.33
CA SER A 354 10.71 13.40 -7.45
C SER A 354 10.12 12.84 -8.75
N LYS A 355 8.98 12.14 -8.68
CA LYS A 355 8.35 11.51 -9.83
C LYS A 355 6.87 11.80 -9.91
N PHE A 356 6.37 11.87 -11.14
CA PHE A 356 4.96 12.13 -11.38
C PHE A 356 4.08 11.08 -10.73
N ARG A 357 2.85 11.52 -10.46
CA ARG A 357 1.77 10.69 -9.93
C ARG A 357 1.67 9.34 -10.63
N ASP A 358 1.85 9.26 -11.95
CA ASP A 358 1.68 8.01 -12.70
C ASP A 358 2.65 6.90 -12.29
N THR A 359 3.79 7.23 -11.68
CA THR A 359 4.75 6.26 -11.14
C THR A 359 4.51 5.84 -9.67
N GLN A 360 3.36 6.21 -9.07
CA GLN A 360 3.08 5.92 -7.65
C GLN A 360 3.21 4.45 -7.26
N LEU A 361 2.94 3.48 -8.14
CA LEU A 361 3.05 2.08 -7.74
C LEU A 361 4.49 1.72 -7.37
N ASP A 362 5.45 2.07 -8.22
CA ASP A 362 6.87 1.79 -7.98
C ASP A 362 7.38 2.55 -6.75
N GLU A 363 6.80 3.71 -6.44
CA GLU A 363 7.07 4.46 -5.22
C GLU A 363 6.44 3.83 -3.98
N GLN A 364 5.17 3.40 -4.05
CA GLN A 364 4.46 2.74 -2.96
C GLN A 364 5.06 1.37 -2.62
N GLU A 365 5.45 0.59 -3.64
CA GLU A 365 6.17 -0.67 -3.43
C GLU A 365 7.53 -0.41 -2.77
N ARG A 366 8.28 0.63 -3.19
CA ARG A 366 9.55 1.01 -2.53
C ARG A 366 9.34 1.46 -1.09
N HIS A 367 8.36 2.31 -0.81
CA HIS A 367 8.07 2.74 0.56
C HIS A 367 7.63 1.58 1.44
N TRP A 368 6.82 0.66 0.91
CA TRP A 368 6.45 -0.56 1.62
C TRP A 368 7.66 -1.45 1.93
N MET A 369 8.53 -1.65 0.95
CA MET A 369 9.77 -2.41 1.12
C MET A 369 10.69 -1.78 2.18
N ASP A 370 10.85 -0.46 2.15
CA ASP A 370 11.64 0.27 3.14
C ASP A 370 11.06 0.09 4.56
N ARG A 371 9.74 0.23 4.72
CA ARG A 371 9.07 -0.01 6.01
C ARG A 371 9.19 -1.46 6.47
N ALA A 372 9.13 -2.42 5.54
CA ALA A 372 9.28 -3.84 5.86
C ALA A 372 10.68 -4.19 6.39
N VAL A 373 11.73 -3.42 6.05
CA VAL A 373 13.08 -3.55 6.64
C VAL A 373 13.29 -2.70 7.90
N GLY A 374 12.26 -2.00 8.38
CA GLY A 374 12.33 -1.10 9.54
C GLY A 374 12.71 0.34 9.21
N GLY A 375 12.73 0.72 7.93
CA GLY A 375 12.89 2.09 7.48
C GLY A 375 11.63 2.94 7.70
N GLU A 376 11.71 4.21 7.31
CA GLU A 376 10.62 5.17 7.51
C GLU A 376 9.68 5.26 6.29
N GLY A 377 10.03 4.70 5.14
CA GLY A 377 9.26 4.82 3.90
C GLY A 377 9.03 6.28 3.53
N CYS A 378 7.77 6.71 3.41
CA CYS A 378 7.40 8.10 3.14
C CYS A 378 7.41 9.01 4.39
N TRP A 379 7.71 8.48 5.57
CA TRP A 379 7.61 9.21 6.84
C TRP A 379 8.88 9.98 7.22
N GLY A 380 9.99 9.74 6.52
CA GLY A 380 11.28 10.25 6.96
C GLY A 380 11.50 11.73 6.73
N ALA A 381 12.16 12.36 7.70
CA ALA A 381 12.46 13.80 7.72
C ALA A 381 13.48 14.22 6.65
N ASP A 382 14.24 13.27 6.13
CA ASP A 382 15.36 13.49 5.19
C ASP A 382 14.94 13.38 3.72
N GLY A 383 13.67 13.60 3.41
CA GLY A 383 13.16 13.73 2.05
C GLY A 383 13.70 14.97 1.33
N GLY A 384 15.02 15.06 1.14
CA GLY A 384 15.76 15.86 0.16
C GLY A 384 15.72 17.39 0.27
N LEU A 385 14.73 17.98 0.93
CA LEU A 385 14.51 19.43 0.86
C LEU A 385 15.05 20.22 2.05
N THR A 386 15.32 19.58 3.19
CA THR A 386 15.74 20.30 4.40
C THR A 386 17.17 20.85 4.31
N GLN A 387 17.94 20.52 3.27
CA GLN A 387 19.31 21.04 3.06
C GLN A 387 19.53 21.92 1.82
N GLN A 388 18.54 22.13 0.94
CA GLN A 388 18.73 23.04 -0.21
C GLN A 388 18.23 24.48 0.01
N ALA A 389 17.56 24.78 1.12
CA ALA A 389 17.05 26.13 1.40
C ALA A 389 18.05 27.07 2.11
N SER A 390 19.32 26.70 2.26
CA SER A 390 20.37 27.53 2.87
C SER A 390 21.46 27.99 1.90
N GLY A 391 21.18 27.97 0.59
CA GLY A 391 22.15 28.35 -0.44
C GLY A 391 21.52 28.97 -1.68
N VAL A 392 20.78 30.08 -1.52
CA VAL A 392 20.57 31.12 -2.54
C VAL A 392 20.58 32.47 -1.85
#